data_AF-A0A7Y5RTY5-F1
#
_entry.id   AF-A0A7Y5RTY5-F1
#
_cell.length_a   1.000
_cell.length_b   1.000
_cell.length_c   1.000
_cell.angle_alpha   90.00
_cell.angle_beta   90.00
_cell.angle_gamma   90.00
#
_symmetry.space_group_name_H-M   'P 1'
#
loop_
_entity.id
_entity.type
_entity.pdbx_description
1 polymer ?
#
loop_
_entity_poly.entity_id
_entity_poly.type
_entity_poly.pdbx_seq_one_letter_code
_entity_poly.pdbx_strand_id
1 'polypeptide(L)'
;MFTHYAELQCTTNYSYLRGASHPEELVKQAAQLGLYALAITDENTLGGVVRAHSAAKDAGLKLLIGARITPVDGPDVLLYATNRAAYGRLARLITIGKSNAIQPPRTTAPSSADRIEKGTCRLSVDDIVAHSDDLIALVSPFSRTRSESTQPSPIPPALIDAFRGRLYIAATRPYGPDDAARLRDLRCLADAHRLPLAATNDVHYHAPARRQMQDALTCIRERCAISEAGYRLFANAERHLKPADEMCRLFRDMPAAIDATTEITDRCRFSLDELRYEYPVEIAPSGLTPMAHLTQLTWRGARERFPDGTPDKVRRQIEHELQLIEELSYEAYFLTVYDVVRFARSRGILCQGRGSAANSAVCYCIGVTSVDPARVDLLFERFISRERNEPPDIDVDFEHERREEVIQYIYARFGRDRAGLTAENITYRPRSAVRDVGKALGLSLDCVDRLARSCDWWDAEALPAGRLAELGLDPARHTTQLLVKLTRTLLTFPRHRSQHVGGFVITRGPLCELVPIENAAMPDRTVIEWDKDDIDALGILKVDVLGLGMLTAIGRAFRMVEGRGGMTKARRGGRREARRHGGTKARRGGRREARRHGGTRRGRRGGITVRDGWGGTERRAMCRCRLMWPRV
;
A
#
# COMPACT_ATOMS: atom_id res chain seq x y z
N MET A 1 -22.61 26.75 27.77
CA MET A 1 -22.98 26.00 26.56
C MET A 1 -21.68 25.39 26.05
N PHE A 2 -21.57 24.06 25.97
CA PHE A 2 -20.38 23.45 25.40
C PHE A 2 -20.35 23.78 23.91
N THR A 3 -19.25 24.39 23.47
CA THR A 3 -19.08 24.77 22.07
C THR A 3 -18.68 23.53 21.28
N HIS A 4 -19.60 22.98 20.47
CA HIS A 4 -19.33 21.81 19.64
C HIS A 4 -18.96 22.23 18.22
N TYR A 5 -17.71 21.96 17.83
CA TYR A 5 -17.21 22.16 16.47
C TYR A 5 -16.49 20.90 16.00
N ALA A 6 -16.79 20.46 14.79
CA ALA A 6 -16.05 19.41 14.09
C ALA A 6 -15.29 20.00 12.90
N GLU A 7 -14.00 19.70 12.78
CA GLU A 7 -13.24 20.08 11.59
C GLU A 7 -13.51 19.07 10.47
N LEU A 8 -14.17 19.53 9.41
CA LEU A 8 -14.59 18.68 8.30
C LEU A 8 -13.59 18.66 7.14
N GLN A 9 -12.54 19.48 7.15
CA GLN A 9 -11.61 19.59 6.03
C GLN A 9 -10.16 19.55 6.52
N CYS A 10 -9.59 18.34 6.58
CA CYS A 10 -8.22 18.14 7.03
C CYS A 10 -7.39 17.33 6.02
N THR A 11 -6.21 17.86 5.69
CA THR A 11 -5.25 17.26 4.78
C THR A 11 -4.06 16.71 5.57
N THR A 12 -3.79 15.41 5.45
CA THR A 12 -2.62 14.76 6.06
C THR A 12 -1.43 14.76 5.10
N ASN A 13 -0.27 14.31 5.56
CA ASN A 13 0.89 14.10 4.71
C ASN A 13 0.75 12.96 3.69
N TYR A 14 -0.37 12.19 3.69
CA TYR A 14 -0.72 11.25 2.63
C TYR A 14 -1.27 11.93 1.37
N SER A 15 -1.72 13.17 1.49
CA SER A 15 -1.71 14.11 0.37
C SER A 15 -0.27 14.59 0.17
N TYR A 16 0.53 13.83 -0.57
CA TYR A 16 1.98 14.03 -0.66
C TYR A 16 2.36 15.47 -1.00
N LEU A 17 3.28 16.04 -0.20
CA LEU A 17 3.76 17.42 -0.31
C LEU A 17 2.65 18.50 -0.21
N ARG A 18 1.48 18.15 0.34
CA ARG A 18 0.36 19.08 0.56
C ARG A 18 -0.02 19.23 2.02
N GLY A 19 -0.10 18.14 2.78
CA GLY A 19 -0.27 18.19 4.23
C GLY A 19 1.08 18.10 4.95
N ALA A 20 1.27 18.93 5.96
CA ALA A 20 2.49 19.00 6.75
C ALA A 20 2.37 18.29 8.11
N SER A 21 1.40 17.40 8.29
CA SER A 21 1.24 16.64 9.54
C SER A 21 0.86 15.20 9.27
N HIS A 22 1.36 14.32 10.13
CA HIS A 22 0.93 12.95 10.16
C HIS A 22 -0.54 12.85 10.61
N PRO A 23 -1.29 11.85 10.14
CA PRO A 23 -2.66 11.59 10.61
C PRO A 23 -2.77 11.56 12.14
N GLU A 24 -1.82 10.93 12.81
CA GLU A 24 -1.76 10.76 14.26
C GLU A 24 -1.56 12.10 15.00
N GLU A 25 -0.76 13.02 14.43
CA GLU A 25 -0.56 14.35 15.02
C GLU A 25 -1.85 15.18 14.97
N LEU A 26 -2.58 15.10 13.85
CA LEU A 26 -3.84 15.81 13.66
C LEU A 26 -4.91 15.31 14.64
N VAL A 27 -5.04 13.99 14.77
CA VAL A 27 -5.99 13.39 15.70
C VAL A 27 -5.65 13.74 17.15
N LYS A 28 -4.39 13.62 17.57
CA LYS A 28 -3.95 13.96 18.93
C LYS A 28 -4.23 15.43 19.25
N GLN A 29 -3.93 16.33 18.30
CA GLN A 29 -4.20 17.75 18.48
C GLN A 29 -5.70 18.04 18.53
N ALA A 30 -6.51 17.43 17.67
CA ALA A 30 -7.96 17.61 17.67
C ALA A 30 -8.58 17.17 19.01
N ALA A 31 -8.14 16.04 19.56
CA ALA A 31 -8.55 15.57 20.88
C ALA A 31 -8.12 16.53 22.00
N GLN A 32 -6.88 17.04 21.96
CA GLN A 32 -6.38 18.03 22.93
C GLN A 32 -7.16 19.35 22.90
N LEU A 33 -7.62 19.78 21.72
CA LEU A 33 -8.45 20.97 21.54
C LEU A 33 -9.92 20.73 21.92
N GLY A 34 -10.32 19.51 22.25
CA GLY A 34 -11.70 19.15 22.59
C GLY A 34 -12.66 19.27 21.41
N LEU A 35 -12.20 19.02 20.18
CA LEU A 35 -13.06 19.02 19.00
C LEU A 35 -14.10 17.91 19.08
N TYR A 36 -15.30 18.17 18.53
CA TYR A 36 -16.40 17.20 18.51
C TYR A 36 -16.06 15.99 17.63
N ALA A 37 -15.44 16.24 16.48
CA ALA A 37 -14.93 15.23 15.56
C ALA A 37 -13.86 15.83 14.64
N LEU A 38 -13.15 14.95 13.94
CA LEU A 38 -12.21 15.31 12.88
C LEU A 38 -12.54 14.51 11.62
N ALA A 39 -12.54 15.14 10.45
CA ALA A 39 -12.60 14.44 9.17
C ALA A 39 -11.24 14.46 8.47
N ILE A 40 -10.81 13.31 7.98
CA ILE A 40 -9.66 13.24 7.06
C ILE A 40 -10.18 13.30 5.64
N THR A 41 -9.70 14.27 4.86
CA THR A 41 -10.12 14.56 3.49
C THR A 41 -8.90 14.73 2.60
N ASP A 42 -8.05 13.70 2.54
CA ASP A 42 -6.89 13.70 1.66
C ASP A 42 -7.28 13.77 0.18
N GLU A 43 -6.41 14.36 -0.65
CA GLU A 43 -6.66 14.64 -2.06
C GLU A 43 -6.63 13.36 -2.89
N ASN A 44 -7.80 12.94 -3.38
CA ASN A 44 -8.00 11.76 -4.22
C ASN A 44 -7.36 10.49 -3.64
N THR A 45 -7.37 10.29 -2.32
CA THR A 45 -6.79 9.11 -1.68
C THR A 45 -7.45 8.85 -0.32
N LEU A 46 -7.44 7.59 0.09
CA LEU A 46 -7.76 7.13 1.44
C LEU A 46 -6.50 6.58 2.14
N GLY A 47 -5.30 7.04 1.74
CA GLY A 47 -4.04 6.51 2.26
C GLY A 47 -3.80 6.82 3.75
N GLY A 48 -4.18 8.00 4.23
CA GLY A 48 -3.92 8.43 5.61
C GLY A 48 -4.96 7.99 6.64
N VAL A 49 -6.07 7.37 6.21
CA VAL A 49 -7.25 7.19 7.06
C VAL A 49 -7.09 6.09 8.10
N VAL A 50 -6.32 5.04 7.82
CA VAL A 50 -6.11 3.92 8.76
C VAL A 50 -5.33 4.38 9.98
N ARG A 51 -4.25 5.13 9.77
CA ARG A 51 -3.43 5.70 10.84
C ARG A 51 -4.20 6.73 11.66
N ALA A 52 -5.02 7.55 11.00
CA ALA A 52 -5.95 8.43 11.70
C ALA A 52 -6.93 7.64 12.57
N HIS A 53 -7.50 6.55 12.03
CA HIS A 53 -8.48 5.71 12.72
C HIS A 53 -7.90 5.05 13.96
N SER A 54 -6.72 4.44 13.87
CA SER A 54 -6.03 3.86 15.02
C SER A 54 -5.78 4.91 16.11
N ALA A 55 -5.24 6.08 15.73
CA ALA A 55 -5.01 7.17 16.68
C ALA A 55 -6.32 7.73 17.28
N ALA A 56 -7.42 7.72 16.51
CA ALA A 56 -8.70 8.26 16.94
C ALA A 56 -9.37 7.34 17.95
N LYS A 57 -9.24 6.02 17.77
CA LYS A 57 -9.65 5.02 18.76
C LYS A 57 -8.91 5.19 20.07
N ASP A 58 -7.59 5.34 20.03
CA ASP A 58 -6.77 5.56 21.22
C ASP A 58 -7.13 6.86 21.96
N ALA A 59 -7.47 7.91 21.21
CA ALA A 59 -7.84 9.21 21.75
C ALA A 59 -9.33 9.34 22.13
N GLY A 60 -10.18 8.37 21.77
CA GLY A 60 -11.64 8.47 21.94
C GLY A 60 -12.28 9.58 21.09
N LEU A 61 -11.65 10.00 19.99
CA LEU A 61 -12.14 11.04 19.10
C LEU A 61 -12.98 10.44 17.97
N LYS A 62 -14.15 11.03 17.66
CA LYS A 62 -14.92 10.63 16.49
C LYS A 62 -14.20 11.05 15.20
N LEU A 63 -13.93 10.08 14.34
CA LEU A 63 -13.30 10.29 13.04
C LEU A 63 -14.31 10.12 11.91
N LEU A 64 -14.34 11.06 10.98
CA LEU A 64 -15.06 10.93 9.71
C LEU A 64 -14.08 10.51 8.62
N ILE A 65 -14.44 9.45 7.89
CA ILE A 65 -13.67 8.97 6.75
C ILE A 65 -14.18 9.67 5.48
N GLY A 66 -13.31 10.44 4.84
CA GLY A 66 -13.63 11.15 3.61
C GLY A 66 -12.44 11.31 2.69
N ALA A 67 -12.67 12.03 1.59
CA ALA A 67 -11.64 12.42 0.63
C ALA A 67 -12.02 13.74 -0.03
N ARG A 68 -11.00 14.53 -0.41
CA ARG A 68 -11.19 15.65 -1.32
C ARG A 68 -11.06 15.16 -2.74
N ILE A 69 -12.13 15.26 -3.52
CA ILE A 69 -12.13 14.96 -4.95
C ILE A 69 -11.92 16.26 -5.72
N THR A 70 -10.96 16.26 -6.65
CA THR A 70 -10.63 17.42 -7.51
C THR A 70 -11.03 17.13 -8.95
N PRO A 71 -12.30 17.30 -9.34
CA PRO A 71 -12.75 16.96 -10.67
C PRO A 71 -12.17 17.91 -11.73
N VAL A 72 -11.97 17.40 -12.95
CA VAL A 72 -11.38 18.15 -14.08
C VAL A 72 -12.30 19.23 -14.65
N ASP A 73 -13.59 19.19 -14.33
CA ASP A 73 -14.69 19.95 -14.91
C ASP A 73 -15.59 20.64 -13.86
N GLY A 74 -15.20 20.61 -12.58
CA GLY A 74 -15.92 21.29 -11.50
C GLY A 74 -15.03 21.82 -10.37
N PRO A 75 -15.64 22.39 -9.31
CA PRO A 75 -14.96 22.73 -8.06
C PRO A 75 -14.56 21.46 -7.28
N ASP A 76 -13.64 21.60 -6.33
CA ASP A 76 -13.32 20.53 -5.38
C ASP A 76 -14.57 20.14 -4.57
N VAL A 77 -14.72 18.85 -4.29
CA VAL A 77 -15.80 18.30 -3.47
C VAL A 77 -15.21 17.43 -2.37
N LEU A 78 -15.49 17.76 -1.11
CA LEU A 78 -15.18 16.90 0.02
C LEU A 78 -16.32 15.89 0.16
N LEU A 79 -16.02 14.60 0.14
CA LEU A 79 -16.99 13.52 0.26
C LEU A 79 -16.76 12.76 1.57
N TYR A 80 -17.83 12.45 2.29
CA TYR A 80 -17.79 11.72 3.56
C TYR A 80 -18.65 10.46 3.48
N ALA A 81 -18.09 9.34 3.96
CA ALA A 81 -18.80 8.09 4.07
C ALA A 81 -19.77 8.12 5.28
N THR A 82 -21.07 7.96 5.02
CA THR A 82 -22.06 7.89 6.09
C THR A 82 -22.23 6.49 6.66
N ASN A 83 -22.00 5.48 5.83
CA ASN A 83 -22.11 4.06 6.14
C ASN A 83 -21.12 3.24 5.29
N ARG A 84 -21.06 1.93 5.54
CA ARG A 84 -20.16 0.98 4.82
C ARG A 84 -20.34 0.98 3.30
N ALA A 85 -21.57 1.10 2.80
CA ALA A 85 -21.84 1.12 1.36
C ALA A 85 -21.34 2.43 0.72
N ALA A 86 -21.60 3.57 1.38
CA ALA A 86 -21.09 4.87 0.96
C ALA A 86 -19.55 4.90 0.92
N TYR A 87 -18.88 4.32 1.92
CA TYR A 87 -17.42 4.13 1.90
C TYR A 87 -16.96 3.33 0.67
N GLY A 88 -17.63 2.21 0.38
CA GLY A 88 -17.30 1.39 -0.79
C GLY A 88 -17.44 2.18 -2.10
N ARG A 89 -18.47 3.02 -2.22
CA ARG A 89 -18.64 3.91 -3.38
C ARG A 89 -17.54 4.97 -3.48
N LEU A 90 -17.13 5.56 -2.36
CA LEU A 90 -16.03 6.53 -2.32
C LEU A 90 -14.70 5.88 -2.75
N ALA A 91 -14.39 4.71 -2.20
CA ALA A 91 -13.17 3.97 -2.54
C ALA A 91 -13.17 3.52 -4.02
N ARG A 92 -14.34 3.10 -4.54
CA ARG A 92 -14.55 2.78 -5.96
C ARG A 92 -14.39 4.02 -6.85
N LEU A 93 -14.95 5.16 -6.48
CA LEU A 93 -14.80 6.43 -7.21
C LEU A 93 -13.32 6.78 -7.36
N ILE A 94 -12.56 6.76 -6.27
CA ILE A 94 -11.11 7.03 -6.30
C ILE A 94 -10.39 5.98 -7.16
N THR A 95 -10.76 4.71 -7.06
CA THR A 95 -10.24 3.64 -7.91
C THR A 95 -10.46 3.93 -9.39
N ILE A 96 -11.66 4.35 -9.80
CA ILE A 96 -11.97 4.72 -11.20
C ILE A 96 -11.02 5.80 -11.67
N GLY A 97 -10.87 6.88 -10.87
CA GLY A 97 -10.00 7.99 -11.22
C GLY A 97 -8.52 7.62 -11.33
N LYS A 98 -8.08 6.55 -10.66
CA LYS A 98 -6.69 6.03 -10.69
C LYS A 98 -6.46 4.89 -11.66
N SER A 99 -7.52 4.18 -12.05
CA SER A 99 -7.41 2.92 -12.79
C SER A 99 -7.71 3.07 -14.28
N ASN A 100 -8.48 4.09 -14.69
CA ASN A 100 -8.90 4.28 -16.07
C ASN A 100 -8.82 5.75 -16.49
N ALA A 101 -8.27 6.00 -17.68
CA ALA A 101 -8.65 7.20 -18.43
C ALA A 101 -10.18 7.28 -18.47
N ILE A 102 -10.69 8.51 -18.38
CA ILE A 102 -12.01 8.94 -18.86
C ILE A 102 -12.53 7.94 -19.89
N GLN A 103 -13.70 7.34 -19.67
CA GLN A 103 -14.32 6.38 -20.58
C GLN A 103 -14.00 6.73 -22.04
N PRO A 104 -13.24 5.90 -22.79
CA PRO A 104 -13.29 6.01 -24.24
C PRO A 104 -14.73 5.68 -24.68
N PRO A 105 -15.21 6.21 -25.81
CA PRO A 105 -16.55 5.92 -26.33
C PRO A 105 -16.84 4.41 -26.31
N ARG A 106 -18.10 4.03 -26.02
CA ARG A 106 -18.60 2.68 -25.69
C ARG A 106 -18.39 1.57 -26.76
N THR A 107 -17.37 1.64 -27.62
CA THR A 107 -17.21 0.76 -28.78
C THR A 107 -15.85 0.07 -28.91
N THR A 108 -14.87 0.28 -28.03
CA THR A 108 -13.58 -0.44 -28.10
C THR A 108 -13.04 -0.84 -26.73
N ALA A 109 -12.48 -2.06 -26.63
CA ALA A 109 -11.75 -2.52 -25.46
C ALA A 109 -10.55 -1.59 -25.17
N PRO A 110 -10.29 -1.22 -23.89
CA PRO A 110 -9.22 -0.30 -23.54
C PRO A 110 -7.85 -0.88 -23.90
N SER A 111 -7.02 -0.07 -24.54
CA SER A 111 -5.65 -0.40 -24.93
C SER A 111 -4.67 -0.05 -23.80
N SER A 112 -3.44 -0.58 -23.85
CA SER A 112 -2.37 -0.21 -22.92
C SER A 112 -1.98 1.27 -22.97
N ALA A 113 -2.37 1.99 -24.03
CA ALA A 113 -2.15 3.43 -24.19
C ALA A 113 -3.16 4.30 -23.43
N ASP A 114 -4.27 3.73 -22.92
CA ASP A 114 -5.33 4.44 -22.19
C ASP A 114 -5.09 4.47 -20.66
N ARG A 115 -3.88 4.10 -20.20
CA ARG A 115 -3.54 4.04 -18.77
C ARG A 115 -3.12 5.42 -18.26
N ILE A 116 -3.79 5.88 -17.22
CA ILE A 116 -3.41 7.04 -16.42
C ILE A 116 -2.03 6.78 -15.76
N GLU A 117 -1.12 7.76 -15.81
CA GLU A 117 0.20 7.65 -15.21
C GLU A 117 0.09 7.42 -13.70
N LYS A 118 0.95 6.55 -13.15
CA LYS A 118 0.94 6.22 -11.71
C LYS A 118 0.93 7.48 -10.85
N GLY A 119 0.04 7.54 -9.86
CA GLY A 119 -0.07 8.68 -8.95
C GLY A 119 -0.89 9.84 -9.50
N THR A 120 -1.46 9.75 -10.70
CA THR A 120 -2.45 10.72 -11.19
C THR A 120 -3.87 10.17 -11.00
N CYS A 121 -4.79 11.08 -10.67
CA CYS A 121 -6.21 10.77 -10.52
C CYS A 121 -7.00 11.75 -11.39
N ARG A 122 -7.87 11.24 -12.27
CA ARG A 122 -8.72 12.07 -13.12
C ARG A 122 -10.17 11.65 -12.93
N LEU A 123 -10.97 12.58 -12.44
CA LEU A 123 -12.41 12.38 -12.20
C LEU A 123 -13.17 13.55 -12.81
N SER A 124 -14.38 13.28 -13.27
CA SER A 124 -15.36 14.28 -13.68
C SER A 124 -16.41 14.49 -12.59
N VAL A 125 -17.21 15.55 -12.71
CA VAL A 125 -18.41 15.75 -11.89
C VAL A 125 -19.39 14.59 -12.07
N ASP A 126 -19.54 14.07 -13.29
CA ASP A 126 -20.42 12.94 -13.58
C ASP A 126 -19.98 11.67 -12.85
N ASP A 127 -18.66 11.42 -12.71
CA ASP A 127 -18.15 10.31 -11.92
C ASP A 127 -18.56 10.43 -10.44
N ILE A 128 -18.48 11.64 -9.88
CA ILE A 128 -18.92 11.93 -8.51
C ILE A 128 -20.43 11.66 -8.37
N VAL A 129 -21.23 12.17 -9.31
CA VAL A 129 -22.70 11.98 -9.33
C VAL A 129 -23.06 10.50 -9.39
N ALA A 130 -22.40 9.72 -10.24
CA ALA A 130 -22.65 8.29 -10.40
C ALA A 130 -22.35 7.46 -9.13
N HIS A 131 -21.56 8.00 -8.19
CA HIS A 131 -21.18 7.33 -6.94
C HIS A 131 -21.70 8.06 -5.70
N SER A 132 -22.67 8.96 -5.86
CA SER A 132 -23.12 9.90 -4.82
C SER A 132 -24.00 9.29 -3.72
N ASP A 133 -24.58 8.12 -3.95
CA ASP A 133 -25.54 7.49 -3.03
C ASP A 133 -24.98 7.37 -1.61
N ASP A 134 -25.77 7.84 -0.64
CA ASP A 134 -25.48 7.89 0.80
C ASP A 134 -24.27 8.73 1.21
N LEU A 135 -23.45 9.27 0.30
CA LEU A 135 -22.35 10.16 0.65
C LEU A 135 -22.85 11.54 1.11
N ILE A 136 -22.12 12.24 1.98
CA ILE A 136 -22.33 13.67 2.19
C ILE A 136 -21.27 14.45 1.41
N ALA A 137 -21.65 15.57 0.80
CA ALA A 137 -20.77 16.39 -0.01
C ALA A 137 -20.68 17.84 0.49
N LEU A 138 -19.45 18.34 0.61
CA LEU A 138 -19.13 19.75 0.83
C LEU A 138 -18.41 20.27 -0.41
N VAL A 139 -19.04 21.14 -1.19
CA VAL A 139 -18.40 21.78 -2.35
C VAL A 139 -17.53 22.94 -1.86
N SER A 140 -16.33 23.08 -2.41
CA SER A 140 -15.41 24.18 -2.15
C SER A 140 -15.26 25.08 -3.39
N PRO A 141 -16.10 26.12 -3.55
CA PRO A 141 -16.13 26.98 -4.74
C PRO A 141 -14.84 27.78 -4.98
N PHE A 142 -14.05 28.02 -3.93
CA PHE A 142 -12.76 28.72 -3.99
C PHE A 142 -11.57 27.75 -3.94
N SER A 143 -11.67 26.63 -4.69
CA SER A 143 -10.63 25.60 -4.71
C SER A 143 -9.25 26.14 -5.09
N ARG A 144 -8.22 25.51 -4.52
CA ARG A 144 -6.80 25.84 -4.67
C ARG A 144 -6.19 25.41 -6.01
N THR A 145 -6.78 24.45 -6.71
CA THR A 145 -6.16 23.80 -7.87
C THR A 145 -6.48 24.49 -9.18
N ARG A 146 -7.53 25.33 -9.22
CA ARG A 146 -7.99 26.03 -10.41
C ARG A 146 -8.09 27.52 -10.14
N SER A 147 -7.02 28.23 -10.53
CA SER A 147 -7.00 29.66 -10.78
C SER A 147 -7.04 30.59 -9.56
N GLU A 148 -6.29 31.69 -9.67
CA GLU A 148 -6.29 32.90 -8.85
C GLU A 148 -7.65 33.66 -8.89
N SER A 149 -8.74 32.94 -9.14
CA SER A 149 -10.08 33.51 -9.24
C SER A 149 -10.53 34.01 -7.88
N THR A 150 -10.75 35.32 -7.81
CA THR A 150 -11.43 35.96 -6.68
C THR A 150 -12.92 35.65 -6.64
N GLN A 151 -13.46 35.00 -7.67
CA GLN A 151 -14.87 34.62 -7.79
C GLN A 151 -15.08 33.13 -7.49
N PRO A 152 -16.19 32.77 -6.80
CA PRO A 152 -16.51 31.38 -6.53
C PRO A 152 -16.86 30.63 -7.82
N SER A 153 -16.34 29.41 -7.96
CA SER A 153 -16.77 28.52 -9.05
C SER A 153 -18.26 28.20 -8.90
N PRO A 154 -19.04 28.17 -9.99
CA PRO A 154 -20.44 27.77 -9.93
C PRO A 154 -20.57 26.32 -9.47
N ILE A 155 -21.67 26.01 -8.79
CA ILE A 155 -21.98 24.65 -8.36
C ILE A 155 -22.70 23.95 -9.52
N PRO A 156 -22.15 22.84 -10.07
CA PRO A 156 -22.83 22.06 -11.10
C PRO A 156 -24.23 21.63 -10.65
N PRO A 157 -25.29 21.87 -11.45
CA PRO A 157 -26.66 21.46 -11.11
C PRO A 157 -26.79 19.96 -10.83
N ALA A 158 -26.03 19.13 -11.55
CA ALA A 158 -25.99 17.69 -11.34
C ALA A 158 -25.57 17.29 -9.92
N LEU A 159 -24.66 18.04 -9.28
CA LEU A 159 -24.29 17.81 -7.88
C LEU A 159 -25.43 18.17 -6.92
N ILE A 160 -26.16 19.26 -7.20
CA ILE A 160 -27.31 19.69 -6.39
C ILE A 160 -28.39 18.61 -6.41
N ASP A 161 -28.69 18.06 -7.58
CA ASP A 161 -29.68 17.00 -7.73
C ASP A 161 -29.23 15.69 -7.09
N ALA A 162 -27.98 15.27 -7.32
CA ALA A 162 -27.44 14.01 -6.80
C ALA A 162 -27.31 13.99 -5.27
N PHE A 163 -26.97 15.13 -4.67
CA PHE A 163 -26.76 15.27 -3.22
C PHE A 163 -27.89 16.07 -2.54
N ARG A 164 -29.12 16.01 -3.06
CA ARG A 164 -30.26 16.72 -2.45
C ARG A 164 -30.41 16.37 -0.96
N GLY A 165 -30.38 17.39 -0.09
CA GLY A 165 -30.40 17.23 1.38
C GLY A 165 -29.10 16.67 2.00
N ARG A 166 -28.04 16.51 1.19
CA ARG A 166 -26.71 15.99 1.55
C ARG A 166 -25.57 16.88 1.00
N LEU A 167 -25.90 18.04 0.41
CA LEU A 167 -24.97 18.98 -0.19
C LEU A 167 -24.85 20.23 0.66
N TYR A 168 -23.61 20.63 0.91
CA TYR A 168 -23.25 21.81 1.67
C TYR A 168 -22.20 22.62 0.89
N ILE A 169 -22.07 23.89 1.23
CA ILE A 169 -20.99 24.75 0.73
C ILE A 169 -19.96 24.92 1.85
N ALA A 170 -18.71 24.53 1.59
CA ALA A 170 -17.61 24.73 2.52
C ALA A 170 -17.31 26.23 2.66
N ALA A 171 -17.38 26.74 3.89
CA ALA A 171 -17.07 28.10 4.24
C ALA A 171 -15.78 28.15 5.06
N THR A 172 -14.73 28.72 4.47
CA THR A 172 -13.41 28.82 5.11
C THR A 172 -13.06 30.28 5.38
N ARG A 173 -12.47 30.55 6.56
CA ARG A 173 -12.00 31.87 7.01
C ARG A 173 -10.47 31.87 7.15
N PRO A 174 -9.73 32.07 6.05
CA PRO A 174 -8.28 31.95 6.04
C PRO A 174 -7.52 33.11 6.70
N TYR A 175 -8.22 34.10 7.26
CA TYR A 175 -7.70 35.41 7.67
C TYR A 175 -6.97 36.14 6.53
N GLY A 176 -7.57 36.10 5.34
CA GLY A 176 -7.16 36.91 4.20
C GLY A 176 -7.79 38.31 4.22
N PRO A 177 -7.26 39.25 3.43
CA PRO A 177 -7.84 40.59 3.29
C PRO A 177 -9.27 40.56 2.73
N ASP A 178 -9.60 39.55 1.92
CA ASP A 178 -10.88 39.45 1.20
C ASP A 178 -11.90 38.51 1.88
N ASP A 179 -11.64 38.05 3.10
CA ASP A 179 -12.48 37.06 3.80
C ASP A 179 -13.94 37.48 3.90
N ALA A 180 -14.19 38.76 4.19
CA ALA A 180 -15.54 39.30 4.29
C ALA A 180 -16.26 39.28 2.93
N ALA A 181 -15.55 39.56 1.84
CA ALA A 181 -16.12 39.49 0.49
C ALA A 181 -16.41 38.03 0.10
N ARG A 182 -15.44 37.14 0.30
CA ARG A 182 -15.60 35.70 0.02
C ARG A 182 -16.76 35.09 0.80
N LEU A 183 -16.92 35.41 2.09
CA LEU A 183 -18.06 34.92 2.87
C LEU A 183 -19.39 35.45 2.36
N ARG A 184 -19.47 36.72 1.91
CA ARG A 184 -20.67 37.26 1.29
C ARG A 184 -20.99 36.51 -0.01
N ASP A 185 -19.99 36.24 -0.84
CA ASP A 185 -20.19 35.51 -2.10
C ASP A 185 -20.65 34.07 -1.86
N LEU A 186 -20.08 33.38 -0.86
CA LEU A 186 -20.56 32.06 -0.43
C LEU A 186 -21.99 32.13 0.09
N ARG A 187 -22.36 33.19 0.80
CA ARG A 187 -23.72 33.39 1.29
C ARG A 187 -24.71 33.62 0.14
N CYS A 188 -24.35 34.45 -0.83
CA CYS A 188 -25.15 34.66 -2.04
C CYS A 188 -25.35 33.34 -2.80
N LEU A 189 -24.29 32.55 -2.95
CA LEU A 189 -24.34 31.24 -3.61
C LEU A 189 -25.22 30.24 -2.83
N ALA A 190 -25.09 30.22 -1.50
CA ALA A 190 -25.92 29.42 -0.61
C ALA A 190 -27.40 29.79 -0.73
N ASP A 191 -27.74 31.08 -0.69
CA ASP A 191 -29.12 31.56 -0.78
C ASP A 191 -29.72 31.29 -2.17
N ALA A 192 -28.94 31.46 -3.25
CA ALA A 192 -29.38 31.20 -4.63
C ALA A 192 -29.77 29.74 -4.86
N HIS A 193 -29.02 28.79 -4.27
CA HIS A 193 -29.26 27.35 -4.42
C HIS A 193 -29.99 26.72 -3.22
N ARG A 194 -30.32 27.50 -2.20
CA ARG A 194 -30.90 27.04 -0.91
C ARG A 194 -30.06 25.94 -0.25
N LEU A 195 -28.74 26.10 -0.27
CA LEU A 195 -27.79 25.16 0.31
C LEU A 195 -27.28 25.68 1.67
N PRO A 196 -27.12 24.81 2.68
CA PRO A 196 -26.47 25.17 3.93
C PRO A 196 -24.96 25.42 3.74
N LEU A 197 -24.42 26.34 4.53
CA LEU A 197 -22.98 26.52 4.68
C LEU A 197 -22.46 25.62 5.81
N ALA A 198 -21.24 25.11 5.69
CA ALA A 198 -20.56 24.38 6.75
C ALA A 198 -19.17 24.99 6.98
N ALA A 199 -18.87 25.33 8.23
CA ALA A 199 -17.62 25.97 8.61
C ALA A 199 -16.44 24.98 8.56
N THR A 200 -15.38 25.36 7.85
CA THR A 200 -14.13 24.59 7.77
C THR A 200 -12.92 25.50 7.95
N ASN A 201 -11.76 24.95 8.29
CA ASN A 201 -10.52 25.72 8.34
C ASN A 201 -9.49 25.34 7.25
N ASP A 202 -9.84 24.40 6.36
CA ASP A 202 -8.94 23.89 5.30
C ASP A 202 -7.59 23.46 5.89
N VAL A 203 -7.61 22.61 6.92
CA VAL A 203 -6.42 22.31 7.73
C VAL A 203 -5.36 21.57 6.90
N HIS A 204 -4.12 22.06 6.98
CA HIS A 204 -2.93 21.45 6.36
C HIS A 204 -1.88 20.99 7.37
N TYR A 205 -2.03 21.38 8.63
CA TYR A 205 -1.11 21.03 9.69
C TYR A 205 -1.79 21.08 11.06
N HIS A 206 -1.29 20.36 12.05
CA HIS A 206 -1.95 20.32 13.36
C HIS A 206 -1.81 21.63 14.15
N ALA A 207 -0.67 22.34 14.05
CA ALA A 207 -0.40 23.53 14.86
C ALA A 207 0.32 24.65 14.07
N PRO A 208 0.22 25.93 14.49
CA PRO A 208 0.81 27.07 13.77
C PRO A 208 2.31 26.91 13.51
N ALA A 209 3.06 26.35 14.46
CA ALA A 209 4.51 26.13 14.35
C ALA A 209 4.90 25.21 13.18
N ARG A 210 3.98 24.37 12.69
CA ARG A 210 4.19 23.47 11.56
C ARG A 210 4.14 24.19 10.20
N ARG A 211 3.73 25.46 10.17
CA ARG A 211 3.72 26.32 8.97
C ARG A 211 5.04 26.31 8.19
N GLN A 212 6.18 26.34 8.89
CA GLN A 212 7.49 26.33 8.24
C GLN A 212 7.72 25.05 7.41
N MET A 213 7.22 23.91 7.88
CA MET A 213 7.28 22.65 7.13
C MET A 213 6.34 22.70 5.93
N GLN A 214 5.14 23.27 6.08
CA GLN A 214 4.21 23.45 4.96
C GLN A 214 4.83 24.28 3.82
N ASP A 215 5.58 25.33 4.16
CA ASP A 215 6.27 26.16 3.17
C ASP A 215 7.38 25.38 2.47
N ALA A 216 8.20 24.65 3.22
CA ALA A 216 9.23 23.78 2.63
C ALA A 216 8.62 22.69 1.73
N LEU A 217 7.53 22.03 2.14
CA LEU A 217 6.82 21.05 1.28
C LEU A 217 6.29 21.69 0.00
N THR A 218 5.75 22.91 0.10
CA THR A 218 5.28 23.67 -1.06
C THR A 218 6.44 23.97 -2.00
N CYS A 219 7.56 24.48 -1.50
CA CYS A 219 8.78 24.72 -2.28
C CYS A 219 9.33 23.44 -2.94
N ILE A 220 9.29 22.30 -2.24
CA ILE A 220 9.70 21.00 -2.80
C ILE A 220 8.77 20.59 -3.96
N ARG A 221 7.46 20.73 -3.78
CA ARG A 221 6.46 20.42 -4.81
C ARG A 221 6.60 21.31 -6.05
N GLU A 222 6.73 22.61 -5.83
CA GLU A 222 6.82 23.65 -6.87
C GLU A 222 8.25 23.78 -7.44
N ARG A 223 9.22 23.05 -6.89
CA ARG A 223 10.63 23.01 -7.28
C ARG A 223 11.30 24.40 -7.28
N CYS A 224 11.06 25.19 -6.24
CA CYS A 224 11.65 26.52 -6.07
C CYS A 224 12.23 26.71 -4.67
N ALA A 225 13.07 27.73 -4.49
CA ALA A 225 13.52 28.15 -3.16
C ALA A 225 12.45 28.97 -2.44
N ILE A 226 12.51 29.03 -1.09
CA ILE A 226 11.59 29.84 -0.27
C ILE A 226 11.61 31.32 -0.70
N SER A 227 12.78 31.86 -1.06
CA SER A 227 12.92 33.23 -1.55
C SER A 227 12.20 33.51 -2.87
N GLU A 228 11.85 32.47 -3.62
CA GLU A 228 11.23 32.55 -4.96
C GLU A 228 9.75 32.13 -4.94
N ALA A 229 9.26 31.63 -3.80
CA ALA A 229 7.96 30.98 -3.72
C ALA A 229 6.79 31.96 -3.94
N GLY A 230 6.89 33.19 -3.43
CA GLY A 230 5.85 34.23 -3.59
C GLY A 230 4.47 33.75 -3.11
N TYR A 231 3.43 34.00 -3.92
CA TYR A 231 2.04 33.63 -3.63
C TYR A 231 1.75 32.12 -3.69
N ARG A 232 2.76 31.28 -3.97
CA ARG A 232 2.60 29.81 -3.88
C ARG A 232 2.44 29.35 -2.42
N LEU A 233 2.98 30.12 -1.46
CA LEU A 233 2.85 29.86 -0.03
C LEU A 233 1.50 30.38 0.48
N PHE A 234 0.98 29.80 1.57
CA PHE A 234 -0.16 30.44 2.25
C PHE A 234 0.22 31.84 2.79
N ALA A 235 -0.76 32.72 2.90
CA ALA A 235 -0.50 34.08 3.36
C ALA A 235 -0.04 34.14 4.83
N ASN A 236 -0.45 33.17 5.66
CA ASN A 236 -0.27 33.17 7.11
C ASN A 236 -0.25 31.72 7.67
N ALA A 237 -0.18 31.58 8.99
CA ALA A 237 -0.14 30.30 9.71
C ALA A 237 -1.53 29.75 10.11
N GLU A 238 -2.61 30.20 9.46
CA GLU A 238 -3.98 29.97 9.92
C GLU A 238 -4.61 28.65 9.47
N ARG A 239 -3.90 27.83 8.69
CA ARG A 239 -4.34 26.51 8.20
C ARG A 239 -4.02 25.38 9.19
N HIS A 240 -4.15 25.67 10.49
CA HIS A 240 -3.94 24.71 11.59
C HIS A 240 -5.27 24.26 12.22
N LEU A 241 -5.27 23.24 13.08
CA LEU A 241 -6.46 22.91 13.87
C LEU A 241 -6.73 24.00 14.90
N LYS A 242 -7.90 24.65 14.81
CA LYS A 242 -8.31 25.70 15.74
C LYS A 242 -9.24 25.13 16.81
N PRO A 243 -9.18 25.62 18.06
CA PRO A 243 -10.16 25.26 19.07
C PRO A 243 -11.57 25.75 18.70
N ALA A 244 -12.58 25.10 19.25
CA ALA A 244 -13.98 25.29 18.89
C ALA A 244 -14.48 26.72 19.16
N ASP A 245 -14.04 27.34 20.24
CA ASP A 245 -14.38 28.71 20.62
C ASP A 245 -13.86 29.73 19.60
N GLU A 246 -12.65 29.52 19.06
CA GLU A 246 -12.11 30.33 17.99
C GLU A 246 -12.94 30.20 16.71
N MET A 247 -13.31 28.98 16.32
CA MET A 247 -14.14 28.75 15.14
C MET A 247 -15.53 29.39 15.29
N CYS A 248 -16.16 29.27 16.47
CA CYS A 248 -17.41 29.98 16.75
C CYS A 248 -17.25 31.51 16.74
N ARG A 249 -16.12 32.04 17.20
CA ARG A 249 -15.82 33.48 17.10
C ARG A 249 -15.67 33.91 15.64
N LEU A 250 -14.99 33.12 14.82
CA LEU A 250 -14.79 33.39 13.39
C LEU A 250 -16.11 33.40 12.61
N PHE A 251 -17.03 32.50 12.96
CA PHE A 251 -18.34 32.35 12.34
C PHE A 251 -19.48 32.91 13.20
N ARG A 252 -19.20 33.91 14.06
CA ARG A 252 -20.21 34.50 14.97
C ARG A 252 -21.44 35.03 14.23
N ASP A 253 -21.25 35.58 13.03
CA ASP A 253 -22.34 36.13 12.21
C ASP A 253 -23.10 35.03 11.44
N MET A 254 -22.63 33.78 11.51
CA MET A 254 -23.14 32.63 10.77
C MET A 254 -23.14 31.36 11.64
N PRO A 255 -23.77 31.35 12.82
CA PRO A 255 -23.71 30.22 13.76
C PRO A 255 -24.22 28.90 13.15
N ALA A 256 -25.20 28.97 12.25
CA ALA A 256 -25.71 27.81 11.52
C ALA A 256 -24.62 27.06 10.73
N ALA A 257 -23.53 27.73 10.31
CA ALA A 257 -22.41 27.08 9.63
C ALA A 257 -21.58 26.20 10.59
N ILE A 258 -21.53 26.56 11.87
CA ILE A 258 -20.93 25.72 12.93
C ILE A 258 -21.86 24.56 13.24
N ASP A 259 -23.16 24.81 13.40
CA ASP A 259 -24.16 23.77 13.70
C ASP A 259 -24.18 22.68 12.63
N ALA A 260 -24.07 23.06 11.36
CA ALA A 260 -23.96 22.13 10.24
C ALA A 260 -22.78 21.15 10.39
N THR A 261 -21.67 21.55 11.02
CA THR A 261 -20.52 20.64 11.22
C THR A 261 -20.86 19.47 12.15
N THR A 262 -21.65 19.74 13.18
CA THR A 262 -22.14 18.74 14.13
C THR A 262 -23.22 17.87 13.47
N GLU A 263 -24.14 18.48 12.70
CA GLU A 263 -25.17 17.76 11.95
C GLU A 263 -24.58 16.75 10.96
N ILE A 264 -23.61 17.18 10.14
CA ILE A 264 -22.88 16.31 9.21
C ILE A 264 -22.17 15.19 9.97
N THR A 265 -21.48 15.55 11.06
CA THR A 265 -20.78 14.59 11.91
C THR A 265 -21.74 13.52 12.41
N ASP A 266 -22.92 13.88 12.90
CA ASP A 266 -23.89 12.92 13.41
C ASP A 266 -24.39 11.99 12.30
N ARG A 267 -24.60 12.49 11.09
CA ARG A 267 -25.02 11.67 9.96
C ARG A 267 -23.93 10.70 9.47
N CYS A 268 -22.66 11.00 9.73
CA CYS A 268 -21.54 10.12 9.42
C CYS A 268 -21.34 9.07 10.53
N ARG A 269 -21.82 7.85 10.30
CA ARG A 269 -21.75 6.73 11.25
C ARG A 269 -20.67 5.70 10.92
N PHE A 270 -20.15 5.71 9.69
CA PHE A 270 -19.17 4.74 9.22
C PHE A 270 -17.89 4.76 10.07
N SER A 271 -17.41 3.57 10.42
CA SER A 271 -16.10 3.33 11.03
C SER A 271 -15.30 2.32 10.22
N LEU A 272 -13.97 2.46 10.15
CA LEU A 272 -13.12 1.45 9.51
C LEU A 272 -13.19 0.08 10.24
N ASP A 273 -13.65 0.03 11.49
CA ASP A 273 -13.93 -1.23 12.20
C ASP A 273 -15.03 -2.06 11.53
N GLU A 274 -15.85 -1.46 10.66
CA GLU A 274 -16.86 -2.16 9.85
C GLU A 274 -16.26 -2.89 8.64
N LEU A 275 -14.99 -2.65 8.32
CA LEU A 275 -14.27 -3.35 7.24
C LEU A 275 -13.91 -4.78 7.67
N ARG A 276 -14.94 -5.63 7.77
CA ARG A 276 -14.75 -7.06 7.98
C ARG A 276 -14.16 -7.68 6.73
N TYR A 277 -12.95 -8.19 6.85
CA TYR A 277 -12.26 -8.84 5.75
C TYR A 277 -12.81 -10.24 5.53
N GLU A 278 -13.25 -10.52 4.31
CA GLU A 278 -13.84 -11.79 3.91
C GLU A 278 -13.00 -12.44 2.81
N TYR A 279 -12.47 -13.63 3.10
CA TYR A 279 -11.70 -14.42 2.14
C TYR A 279 -12.62 -15.07 1.09
N PRO A 280 -12.14 -15.29 -0.16
CA PRO A 280 -12.89 -16.04 -1.17
C PRO A 280 -13.23 -17.47 -0.71
N VAL A 281 -14.47 -17.89 -0.98
CA VAL A 281 -14.97 -19.23 -0.61
C VAL A 281 -14.86 -20.25 -1.75
N GLU A 282 -14.67 -19.77 -2.98
CA GLU A 282 -14.64 -20.56 -4.23
C GLU A 282 -13.36 -21.42 -4.38
N ILE A 283 -12.57 -21.53 -3.32
CA ILE A 283 -11.34 -22.33 -3.26
C ILE A 283 -11.65 -23.79 -2.91
N ALA A 284 -12.80 -24.05 -2.28
CA ALA A 284 -13.31 -25.39 -2.07
C ALA A 284 -14.08 -25.91 -3.30
N PRO A 285 -13.99 -27.22 -3.63
CA PRO A 285 -14.86 -27.85 -4.60
C PRO A 285 -16.35 -27.69 -4.24
N SER A 286 -17.21 -27.66 -5.26
CA SER A 286 -18.66 -27.56 -5.06
C SER A 286 -19.17 -28.69 -4.14
N GLY A 287 -19.95 -28.34 -3.13
CA GLY A 287 -20.52 -29.27 -2.15
C GLY A 287 -19.65 -29.54 -0.91
N LEU A 288 -18.45 -28.95 -0.82
CA LEU A 288 -17.62 -29.02 0.39
C LEU A 288 -17.46 -27.64 1.03
N THR A 289 -17.50 -27.59 2.36
CA THR A 289 -17.06 -26.39 3.09
C THR A 289 -15.54 -26.24 2.96
N PRO A 290 -15.00 -25.01 3.00
CA PRO A 290 -13.57 -24.77 3.07
C PRO A 290 -12.88 -25.60 4.16
N MET A 291 -13.49 -25.72 5.34
CA MET A 291 -12.91 -26.46 6.46
C MET A 291 -12.88 -27.98 6.20
N ALA A 292 -13.96 -28.54 5.63
CA ALA A 292 -14.01 -29.95 5.27
C ALA A 292 -12.97 -30.27 4.17
N HIS A 293 -12.81 -29.39 3.19
CA HIS A 293 -11.81 -29.56 2.14
C HIS A 293 -10.38 -29.48 2.69
N LEU A 294 -10.08 -28.50 3.54
CA LEU A 294 -8.77 -28.38 4.20
C LEU A 294 -8.45 -29.63 5.03
N THR A 295 -9.43 -30.14 5.79
CA THR A 295 -9.30 -31.36 6.58
C THR A 295 -8.96 -32.57 5.70
N GLN A 296 -9.68 -32.76 4.60
CA GLN A 296 -9.41 -33.85 3.65
C GLN A 296 -8.00 -33.75 3.05
N LEU A 297 -7.58 -32.56 2.62
CA LEU A 297 -6.24 -32.33 2.07
C LEU A 297 -5.15 -32.61 3.10
N THR A 298 -5.35 -32.17 4.34
CA THR A 298 -4.40 -32.35 5.44
C THR A 298 -4.19 -33.83 5.73
N TRP A 299 -5.26 -34.61 5.91
CA TRP A 299 -5.15 -36.05 6.18
C TRP A 299 -4.64 -36.84 4.98
N ARG A 300 -4.93 -36.42 3.75
CA ARG A 300 -4.31 -37.01 2.55
C ARG A 300 -2.80 -36.76 2.55
N GLY A 301 -2.39 -35.52 2.78
CA GLY A 301 -0.99 -35.13 2.89
C GLY A 301 -0.24 -35.86 4.00
N ALA A 302 -0.87 -36.06 5.17
CA ALA A 302 -0.31 -36.85 6.26
C ALA A 302 0.00 -38.30 5.85
N ARG A 303 -0.90 -38.96 5.10
CA ARG A 303 -0.66 -40.32 4.58
C ARG A 303 0.46 -40.37 3.55
N GLU A 304 0.58 -39.34 2.70
CA GLU A 304 1.64 -39.24 1.70
C GLU A 304 3.02 -38.99 2.34
N ARG A 305 3.09 -38.18 3.40
CA ARG A 305 4.34 -37.85 4.12
C ARG A 305 4.79 -38.95 5.06
N PHE A 306 3.85 -39.70 5.65
CA PHE A 306 4.10 -40.77 6.61
C PHE A 306 3.51 -42.10 6.11
N PRO A 307 4.15 -42.77 5.13
CA PRO A 307 3.62 -43.99 4.52
C PRO A 307 3.52 -45.17 5.50
N ASP A 308 4.36 -45.19 6.53
CA ASP A 308 4.37 -46.21 7.59
C ASP A 308 3.39 -45.88 8.74
N GLY A 309 2.60 -44.80 8.59
CA GLY A 309 1.63 -44.32 9.57
C GLY A 309 2.03 -42.98 10.20
N THR A 310 1.07 -42.08 10.36
CA THR A 310 1.27 -40.78 11.00
C THR A 310 1.55 -40.95 12.50
N PRO A 311 2.69 -40.46 13.02
CA PRO A 311 3.01 -40.55 14.46
C PRO A 311 1.94 -39.89 15.34
N ASP A 312 1.66 -40.46 16.51
CA ASP A 312 0.58 -39.97 17.40
C ASP A 312 0.77 -38.52 17.85
N LYS A 313 2.01 -38.07 18.01
CA LYS A 313 2.34 -36.66 18.29
C LYS A 313 1.85 -35.75 17.16
N VAL A 314 2.14 -36.11 15.91
CA VAL A 314 1.76 -35.34 14.73
C VAL A 314 0.25 -35.40 14.50
N ARG A 315 -0.38 -36.56 14.74
CA ARG A 315 -1.84 -36.71 14.68
C ARG A 315 -2.56 -35.73 15.62
N ARG A 316 -2.17 -35.73 16.91
CA ARG A 316 -2.73 -34.83 17.92
C ARG A 316 -2.49 -33.36 17.57
N GLN A 317 -1.32 -33.04 17.03
CA GLN A 317 -1.02 -31.69 16.56
C GLN A 317 -1.94 -31.27 15.40
N ILE A 318 -2.12 -32.12 14.38
CA ILE A 318 -3.04 -31.84 13.26
C ILE A 318 -4.46 -31.57 13.75
N GLU A 319 -4.97 -32.40 14.65
CA GLU A 319 -6.33 -32.26 15.21
C GLU A 319 -6.49 -30.93 15.96
N HIS A 320 -5.51 -30.58 16.80
CA HIS A 320 -5.49 -29.31 17.53
C HIS A 320 -5.41 -28.10 16.59
N GLU A 321 -4.52 -28.14 15.59
CA GLU A 321 -4.36 -27.06 14.61
C GLU A 321 -5.64 -26.86 13.79
N LEU A 322 -6.27 -27.93 13.31
CA LEU A 322 -7.52 -27.85 12.55
C LEU A 322 -8.66 -27.25 13.39
N GLN A 323 -8.77 -27.62 14.67
CA GLN A 323 -9.75 -27.02 15.56
C GLN A 323 -9.52 -25.51 15.71
N LEU A 324 -8.28 -25.08 15.93
CA LEU A 324 -7.99 -23.64 16.09
C LEU A 324 -8.22 -22.86 14.78
N ILE A 325 -7.91 -23.46 13.63
CA ILE A 325 -8.17 -22.87 12.31
C ILE A 325 -9.68 -22.66 12.11
N GLU A 326 -10.50 -23.63 12.49
CA GLU A 326 -11.96 -23.54 12.38
C GLU A 326 -12.54 -22.48 13.34
N GLU A 327 -12.09 -22.46 14.60
CA GLU A 327 -12.50 -21.47 15.60
C GLU A 327 -12.19 -20.03 15.17
N LEU A 328 -11.06 -19.82 14.48
CA LEU A 328 -10.62 -18.50 13.98
C LEU A 328 -11.03 -18.23 12.52
N SER A 329 -11.70 -19.17 11.87
CA SER A 329 -12.17 -19.07 10.47
C SER A 329 -11.05 -18.79 9.45
N TYR A 330 -9.89 -19.44 9.59
CA TYR A 330 -8.73 -19.26 8.71
C TYR A 330 -8.60 -20.31 7.59
N GLU A 331 -9.56 -21.22 7.43
CA GLU A 331 -9.48 -22.32 6.48
C GLU A 331 -9.32 -21.87 5.02
N ALA A 332 -10.00 -20.79 4.61
CA ALA A 332 -9.91 -20.25 3.26
C ALA A 332 -8.52 -19.64 2.98
N TYR A 333 -7.88 -19.07 4.00
CA TYR A 333 -6.52 -18.56 3.92
C TYR A 333 -5.52 -19.69 3.65
N PHE A 334 -5.58 -20.78 4.43
CA PHE A 334 -4.74 -21.96 4.22
C PHE A 334 -4.95 -22.60 2.85
N LEU A 335 -6.21 -22.70 2.40
CA LEU A 335 -6.54 -23.23 1.07
C LEU A 335 -6.00 -22.35 -0.06
N THR A 336 -5.98 -21.03 0.12
CA THR A 336 -5.40 -20.09 -0.84
C THR A 336 -3.92 -20.33 -1.02
N VAL A 337 -3.17 -20.38 0.09
CA VAL A 337 -1.73 -20.63 0.05
C VAL A 337 -1.44 -22.02 -0.54
N TYR A 338 -2.22 -23.03 -0.16
CA TYR A 338 -2.13 -24.37 -0.75
C TYR A 338 -2.29 -24.33 -2.28
N ASP A 339 -3.28 -23.60 -2.79
CA ASP A 339 -3.53 -23.52 -4.22
C ASP A 339 -2.40 -22.82 -4.98
N VAL A 340 -1.85 -21.73 -4.42
CA VAL A 340 -0.68 -21.03 -4.96
C VAL A 340 0.55 -21.95 -5.00
N VAL A 341 0.82 -22.68 -3.91
CA VAL A 341 1.94 -23.64 -3.84
C VAL A 341 1.72 -24.82 -4.80
N ARG A 342 0.50 -25.33 -4.91
CA ARG A 342 0.12 -26.39 -5.86
C ARG A 342 0.36 -25.95 -7.30
N PHE A 343 -0.04 -24.72 -7.65
CA PHE A 343 0.23 -24.15 -8.97
C PHE A 343 1.74 -24.08 -9.24
N ALA A 344 2.51 -23.49 -8.32
CA ALA A 344 3.97 -23.36 -8.45
C ALA A 344 4.62 -24.74 -8.70
N ARG A 345 4.26 -25.75 -7.91
CA ARG A 345 4.75 -27.12 -8.08
C ARG A 345 4.34 -27.76 -9.41
N SER A 346 3.11 -27.52 -9.88
CA SER A 346 2.66 -28.05 -11.18
C SER A 346 3.43 -27.46 -12.36
N ARG A 347 3.99 -26.25 -12.20
CA ARG A 347 4.89 -25.59 -13.15
C ARG A 347 6.37 -25.84 -12.88
N GLY A 348 6.69 -26.70 -11.90
CA GLY A 348 8.06 -27.00 -11.50
C GLY A 348 8.81 -25.78 -10.97
N ILE A 349 8.12 -24.82 -10.35
CA ILE A 349 8.69 -23.68 -9.64
C ILE A 349 9.02 -24.14 -8.22
N LEU A 350 10.28 -24.02 -7.82
CA LEU A 350 10.69 -24.28 -6.45
C LEU A 350 10.08 -23.24 -5.52
N CYS A 351 9.49 -23.72 -4.42
CA CYS A 351 8.88 -22.89 -3.40
C CYS A 351 9.04 -23.51 -2.01
N GLN A 352 9.06 -22.65 -0.99
CA GLN A 352 9.24 -23.04 0.40
C GLN A 352 8.55 -22.03 1.33
N GLY A 353 7.65 -22.51 2.19
CA GLY A 353 7.12 -21.69 3.28
C GLY A 353 8.20 -21.36 4.31
N ARG A 354 8.17 -20.13 4.84
CA ARG A 354 9.12 -19.60 5.83
C ARG A 354 8.39 -19.07 7.07
N GLY A 355 9.15 -18.57 8.04
CA GLY A 355 8.59 -17.93 9.24
C GLY A 355 7.85 -18.91 10.15
N SER A 356 6.83 -18.41 10.84
CA SER A 356 6.03 -19.17 11.80
C SER A 356 5.19 -20.27 11.16
N ALA A 357 4.88 -20.19 9.86
CA ALA A 357 4.21 -21.25 9.11
C ALA A 357 4.97 -22.60 9.16
N ALA A 358 6.30 -22.57 9.34
CA ALA A 358 7.12 -23.77 9.54
C ALA A 358 6.73 -24.60 10.77
N ASN A 359 6.05 -23.98 11.75
CA ASN A 359 5.62 -24.63 12.98
C ASN A 359 4.30 -25.40 12.84
N SER A 360 3.61 -25.29 11.70
CA SER A 360 2.32 -25.93 11.48
C SER A 360 2.45 -27.31 10.82
N ALA A 361 1.91 -28.33 11.47
CA ALA A 361 1.75 -29.66 10.91
C ALA A 361 0.75 -29.66 9.74
N VAL A 362 -0.32 -28.84 9.80
CA VAL A 362 -1.25 -28.64 8.68
C VAL A 362 -0.51 -28.12 7.46
N CYS A 363 0.30 -27.06 7.59
CA CYS A 363 1.12 -26.52 6.50
C CYS A 363 2.10 -27.54 5.93
N TYR A 364 2.71 -28.39 6.77
CA TYR A 364 3.60 -29.46 6.31
C TYR A 364 2.86 -30.51 5.47
N CYS A 365 1.69 -30.95 5.95
CA CYS A 365 0.86 -31.96 5.31
C CYS A 365 0.33 -31.51 3.95
N ILE A 366 -0.23 -30.30 3.85
CA ILE A 366 -0.70 -29.75 2.56
C ILE A 366 0.48 -29.31 1.66
N GLY A 367 1.70 -29.34 2.18
CA GLY A 367 2.91 -29.13 1.42
C GLY A 367 3.35 -27.69 1.26
N VAL A 368 2.83 -26.76 2.05
CA VAL A 368 3.34 -25.38 2.12
C VAL A 368 4.76 -25.34 2.68
N THR A 369 5.03 -26.17 3.70
CA THR A 369 6.36 -26.27 4.32
C THR A 369 7.00 -27.64 4.09
N SER A 370 8.28 -27.73 4.42
CA SER A 370 9.10 -28.95 4.27
C SER A 370 9.75 -29.39 5.58
N VAL A 371 9.40 -28.74 6.71
CA VAL A 371 9.94 -29.04 8.04
C VAL A 371 9.07 -30.12 8.68
N ASP A 372 9.67 -31.26 9.00
CA ASP A 372 8.98 -32.43 9.55
C ASP A 372 8.68 -32.23 11.07
N PRO A 373 7.40 -32.08 11.47
CA PRO A 373 7.04 -31.85 12.87
C PRO A 373 7.31 -33.06 13.78
N ALA A 374 7.54 -34.26 13.21
CA ALA A 374 7.96 -35.42 13.99
C ALA A 374 9.40 -35.30 14.52
N ARG A 375 10.24 -34.49 13.84
CA ARG A 375 11.68 -34.37 14.14
C ARG A 375 12.04 -33.13 14.94
N VAL A 376 11.13 -32.17 15.03
CA VAL A 376 11.39 -30.86 15.66
C VAL A 376 10.20 -30.51 16.54
N ASP A 377 10.47 -30.05 17.76
CA ASP A 377 9.46 -29.45 18.62
C ASP A 377 9.28 -27.98 18.25
N LEU A 378 8.18 -27.68 17.55
CA LEU A 378 7.83 -26.34 17.12
C LEU A 378 6.54 -25.91 17.82
N LEU A 379 6.52 -24.68 18.35
CA LEU A 379 5.35 -24.11 19.02
C LEU A 379 4.40 -23.51 17.98
N PHE A 380 3.25 -24.14 17.78
CA PHE A 380 2.21 -23.68 16.86
C PHE A 380 1.57 -22.37 17.33
N GLU A 381 1.51 -22.13 18.64
CA GLU A 381 0.93 -20.92 19.23
C GLU A 381 1.73 -19.66 18.92
N ARG A 382 2.95 -19.79 18.40
CA ARG A 382 3.72 -18.67 17.81
C ARG A 382 3.23 -18.29 16.42
N PHE A 383 2.50 -19.16 15.75
CA PHE A 383 1.91 -18.93 14.44
C PHE A 383 0.46 -18.46 14.55
N ILE A 384 -0.38 -19.21 15.27
CA ILE A 384 -1.80 -18.87 15.48
C ILE A 384 -2.10 -18.91 16.97
N SER A 385 -2.67 -17.83 17.53
CA SER A 385 -3.03 -17.76 18.94
C SER A 385 -4.36 -17.04 19.14
N ARG A 386 -5.20 -17.61 20.00
CA ARG A 386 -6.51 -17.05 20.38
C ARG A 386 -6.37 -15.74 21.18
N GLU A 387 -5.28 -15.60 21.94
CA GLU A 387 -5.07 -14.47 22.86
C GLU A 387 -4.53 -13.21 22.17
N ARG A 388 -3.76 -13.38 21.09
CA ARG A 388 -3.16 -12.25 20.37
C ARG A 388 -4.13 -11.58 19.39
N ASN A 389 -5.12 -12.32 18.89
CA ASN A 389 -6.05 -11.86 17.85
C ASN A 389 -5.34 -11.18 16.66
N GLU A 390 -4.11 -11.63 16.37
CA GLU A 390 -3.28 -11.16 15.26
C GLU A 390 -3.51 -12.07 14.04
N PRO A 391 -3.71 -11.50 12.84
CA PRO A 391 -3.84 -12.31 11.62
C PRO A 391 -2.57 -13.15 11.37
N PRO A 392 -2.67 -14.46 11.06
CA PRO A 392 -1.51 -15.26 10.69
C PRO A 392 -0.88 -14.79 9.38
N ASP A 393 0.45 -14.83 9.32
CA ASP A 393 1.24 -14.49 8.13
C ASP A 393 1.93 -15.75 7.59
N ILE A 394 1.48 -16.25 6.44
CA ILE A 394 2.09 -17.37 5.71
C ILE A 394 2.91 -16.82 4.54
N ASP A 395 4.20 -16.67 4.81
CA ASP A 395 5.18 -16.29 3.81
C ASP A 395 5.64 -17.50 2.98
N VAL A 396 5.58 -17.39 1.65
CA VAL A 396 6.14 -18.41 0.76
C VAL A 396 7.20 -17.80 -0.16
N ASP A 397 8.41 -18.33 -0.09
CA ASP A 397 9.50 -18.00 -1.01
C ASP A 397 9.37 -18.83 -2.28
N PHE A 398 9.45 -18.18 -3.44
CA PHE A 398 9.47 -18.78 -4.78
C PHE A 398 10.80 -18.46 -5.49
N GLU A 399 11.10 -19.19 -6.57
CA GLU A 399 12.18 -18.80 -7.49
C GLU A 399 11.99 -17.35 -7.96
N HIS A 400 12.98 -16.49 -7.66
CA HIS A 400 12.92 -15.06 -7.98
C HIS A 400 12.58 -14.79 -9.45
N GLU A 401 13.23 -15.51 -10.38
CA GLU A 401 13.02 -15.33 -11.84
C GLU A 401 11.66 -15.80 -12.36
N ARG A 402 10.97 -16.67 -11.60
CA ARG A 402 9.68 -17.26 -12.00
C ARG A 402 8.52 -16.83 -11.13
N ARG A 403 8.77 -15.92 -10.18
CA ARG A 403 7.77 -15.39 -9.25
C ARG A 403 6.62 -14.67 -9.97
N GLU A 404 6.91 -14.04 -11.12
CA GLU A 404 5.88 -13.39 -11.93
C GLU A 404 4.79 -14.37 -12.38
N GLU A 405 5.14 -15.62 -12.72
CA GLU A 405 4.15 -16.63 -13.11
C GLU A 405 3.14 -16.90 -11.99
N VAL A 406 3.61 -16.87 -10.74
CA VAL A 406 2.77 -17.08 -9.55
C VAL A 406 1.88 -15.87 -9.27
N ILE A 407 2.41 -14.66 -9.43
CA ILE A 407 1.64 -13.42 -9.30
C ILE A 407 0.52 -13.37 -10.33
N GLN A 408 0.83 -13.67 -11.59
CA GLN A 408 -0.16 -13.68 -12.66
C GLN A 408 -1.19 -14.80 -12.48
N TYR A 409 -0.81 -15.93 -11.87
CA TYR A 409 -1.77 -16.96 -11.47
C TYR A 409 -2.81 -16.44 -10.48
N ILE A 410 -2.39 -15.69 -9.45
CA ILE A 410 -3.31 -15.12 -8.46
C ILE A 410 -4.30 -14.17 -9.16
N TYR A 411 -3.82 -13.26 -10.01
CA TYR A 411 -4.69 -12.38 -10.77
C TYR A 411 -5.63 -13.11 -11.72
N ALA A 412 -5.16 -14.16 -12.41
CA ALA A 412 -6.00 -14.97 -13.29
C ALA A 412 -7.05 -15.78 -12.52
N ARG A 413 -6.72 -16.22 -11.29
CA ARG A 413 -7.61 -17.04 -10.45
C ARG A 413 -8.69 -16.21 -9.78
N PHE A 414 -8.33 -15.07 -9.21
CA PHE A 414 -9.24 -14.26 -8.38
C PHE A 414 -9.79 -13.03 -9.10
N GLY A 415 -9.09 -12.53 -10.13
CA GLY A 415 -9.41 -11.27 -10.79
C GLY A 415 -8.66 -10.08 -10.18
N ARG A 416 -8.30 -9.09 -11.00
CA ARG A 416 -7.63 -7.84 -10.56
C ARG A 416 -8.54 -6.91 -9.77
N ASP A 417 -9.84 -7.14 -9.85
CA ASP A 417 -10.91 -6.47 -9.10
C ASP A 417 -11.05 -7.02 -7.67
N ARG A 418 -10.50 -8.20 -7.38
CA ARG A 418 -10.57 -8.87 -6.07
C ARG A 418 -9.20 -9.18 -5.45
N ALA A 419 -8.12 -9.06 -6.21
CA ALA A 419 -6.76 -9.23 -5.74
C ALA A 419 -5.90 -8.02 -6.09
N GLY A 420 -5.01 -7.63 -5.18
CA GLY A 420 -4.08 -6.53 -5.38
C GLY A 420 -2.87 -6.65 -4.48
N LEU A 421 -1.74 -6.11 -4.94
CA LEU A 421 -0.54 -5.98 -4.12
C LEU A 421 -0.73 -4.90 -3.05
N THR A 422 -0.19 -5.14 -1.88
CA THR A 422 -0.02 -4.14 -0.81
C THR A 422 0.92 -3.02 -1.26
N ALA A 423 0.73 -1.81 -0.74
CA ALA A 423 1.65 -0.71 -0.98
C ALA A 423 2.92 -0.88 -0.16
N GLU A 424 3.97 -0.17 -0.58
CA GLU A 424 5.09 0.18 0.27
C GLU A 424 5.23 1.69 0.27
N ASN A 425 5.00 2.32 1.43
CA ASN A 425 5.12 3.76 1.58
C ASN A 425 6.59 4.15 1.75
N ILE A 426 7.19 4.69 0.69
CA ILE A 426 8.59 5.11 0.74
C ILE A 426 8.65 6.45 1.47
N THR A 427 9.23 6.43 2.65
CA THR A 427 9.37 7.61 3.50
C THR A 427 10.66 8.36 3.25
N TYR A 428 10.68 9.63 3.64
CA TYR A 428 11.89 10.45 3.68
C TYR A 428 12.92 9.85 4.62
N ARG A 429 14.08 9.50 4.05
CA ARG A 429 15.29 9.07 4.76
C ARG A 429 16.25 10.26 4.86
N PRO A 430 17.26 10.24 5.74
CA PRO A 430 18.08 11.43 5.98
C PRO A 430 18.71 12.05 4.72
N ARG A 431 19.19 11.21 3.79
CA ARG A 431 19.73 11.66 2.49
C ARG A 431 18.71 12.39 1.63
N SER A 432 17.49 11.87 1.49
CA SER A 432 16.48 12.51 0.65
C SER A 432 15.90 13.74 1.33
N ALA A 433 15.70 13.71 2.65
CA ALA A 433 15.18 14.82 3.42
C ALA A 433 16.10 16.05 3.33
N VAL A 434 17.41 15.87 3.58
CA VAL A 434 18.39 16.97 3.49
C VAL A 434 18.50 17.52 2.08
N ARG A 435 18.40 16.66 1.05
CA ARG A 435 18.43 17.12 -0.34
C ARG A 435 17.25 18.03 -0.67
N ASP A 436 16.04 17.59 -0.35
CA ASP A 436 14.84 18.32 -0.73
C ASP A 436 14.68 19.60 0.13
N VAL A 437 14.95 19.52 1.44
CA VAL A 437 14.94 20.69 2.33
C VAL A 437 16.05 21.68 1.98
N GLY A 438 17.28 21.20 1.71
CA GLY A 438 18.40 22.06 1.36
C GLY A 438 18.14 22.87 0.09
N LYS A 439 17.56 22.23 -0.94
CA LYS A 439 17.11 22.92 -2.16
C LYS A 439 16.02 23.95 -1.87
N ALA A 440 15.01 23.59 -1.08
CA ALA A 440 13.94 24.51 -0.69
C ALA A 440 14.47 25.74 0.08
N LEU A 441 15.49 25.56 0.92
CA LEU A 441 16.17 26.65 1.63
C LEU A 441 17.12 27.48 0.74
N GLY A 442 17.26 27.16 -0.54
CA GLY A 442 18.12 27.87 -1.48
C GLY A 442 19.62 27.57 -1.34
N LEU A 443 19.99 26.44 -0.73
CA LEU A 443 21.39 26.01 -0.68
C LEU A 443 21.87 25.57 -2.07
N SER A 444 23.14 25.83 -2.37
CA SER A 444 23.76 25.39 -3.63
C SER A 444 23.75 23.86 -3.74
N LEU A 445 23.63 23.34 -4.97
CA LEU A 445 23.63 21.89 -5.20
C LEU A 445 24.89 21.20 -4.68
N ASP A 446 26.05 21.85 -4.80
CA ASP A 446 27.31 21.34 -4.24
C ASP A 446 27.25 21.20 -2.70
N CYS A 447 26.72 22.21 -2.00
CA CYS A 447 26.51 22.14 -0.55
C CYS A 447 25.53 21.00 -0.19
N VAL A 448 24.41 20.91 -0.90
CA VAL A 448 23.40 19.87 -0.71
C VAL A 448 23.98 18.46 -0.92
N ASP A 449 24.80 18.26 -1.95
CA ASP A 449 25.39 16.95 -2.22
C ASP A 449 26.47 16.56 -1.21
N ARG A 450 27.26 17.53 -0.72
CA ARG A 450 28.20 17.30 0.39
C ARG A 450 27.47 16.89 1.66
N LEU A 451 26.41 17.62 2.02
CA LEU A 451 25.54 17.28 3.15
C LEU A 451 24.95 15.88 3.00
N ALA A 452 24.37 15.56 1.84
CA ALA A 452 23.74 14.27 1.58
C ALA A 452 24.73 13.08 1.60
N ARG A 453 26.00 13.29 1.22
CA ARG A 453 27.02 12.25 1.31
C ARG A 453 27.43 11.97 2.76
N SER A 454 27.48 13.01 3.58
CA SER A 454 27.84 12.89 5.00
C SER A 454 26.81 12.12 5.85
N CYS A 455 25.62 11.83 5.29
CA CYS A 455 24.51 11.12 5.93
C CYS A 455 24.75 9.69 6.40
N ASP A 456 25.69 8.97 5.80
CA ASP A 456 25.85 7.52 6.03
C ASP A 456 26.27 7.16 7.46
N TRP A 457 26.62 8.16 8.26
CA TRP A 457 27.11 8.04 9.64
C TRP A 457 26.17 8.70 10.66
N TRP A 458 24.94 9.02 10.29
CA TRP A 458 24.00 9.73 11.16
C TRP A 458 23.12 8.76 11.94
N ASP A 459 23.06 8.92 13.26
CA ASP A 459 21.86 8.54 14.00
C ASP A 459 20.74 9.51 13.61
N ALA A 460 19.53 8.96 13.43
CA ALA A 460 18.36 9.65 12.90
C ALA A 460 17.97 10.94 13.66
N GLU A 461 18.51 11.15 14.85
CA GLU A 461 18.12 12.21 15.77
C GLU A 461 18.97 13.48 15.69
N ALA A 462 20.16 13.50 15.06
CA ALA A 462 20.94 14.74 15.01
C ALA A 462 21.82 14.96 13.78
N LEU A 463 21.78 16.20 13.27
CA LEU A 463 22.84 16.83 12.50
C LEU A 463 23.76 17.55 13.50
N PRO A 464 24.90 16.94 13.91
CA PRO A 464 25.72 17.50 14.97
C PRO A 464 26.38 18.80 14.50
N ALA A 465 26.42 19.81 15.38
CA ALA A 465 26.98 21.13 15.06
C ALA A 465 28.42 21.05 14.53
N GLY A 466 29.27 20.19 15.09
CA GLY A 466 30.65 20.01 14.64
C GLY A 466 30.75 19.55 13.17
N ARG A 467 29.83 18.69 12.72
CA ARG A 467 29.83 18.19 11.33
C ARG A 467 29.31 19.23 10.35
N LEU A 468 28.35 20.05 10.77
CA LEU A 468 27.90 21.19 9.97
C LEU A 468 29.05 22.19 9.78
N ALA A 469 29.81 22.46 10.84
CA ALA A 469 30.99 23.32 10.78
C ALA A 469 32.09 22.75 9.85
N GLU A 470 32.38 21.44 9.92
CA GLU A 470 33.30 20.76 8.99
C GLU A 470 32.88 20.89 7.52
N LEU A 471 31.57 20.98 7.25
CA LEU A 471 31.02 21.18 5.91
C LEU A 471 30.96 22.66 5.50
N GLY A 472 31.50 23.57 6.33
CA GLY A 472 31.51 25.00 6.09
C GLY A 472 30.18 25.70 6.38
N LEU A 473 29.28 25.05 7.13
CA LEU A 473 28.02 25.64 7.58
C LEU A 473 28.15 26.07 9.03
N ASP A 474 27.93 27.36 9.29
CA ASP A 474 27.81 27.88 10.65
C ASP A 474 26.56 27.29 11.33
N PRO A 475 26.70 26.50 12.41
CA PRO A 475 25.56 25.93 13.14
C PRO A 475 24.69 26.98 13.83
N ALA A 476 25.23 28.16 14.13
CA ALA A 476 24.50 29.26 14.75
C ALA A 476 23.64 30.04 13.73
N ARG A 477 23.93 29.91 12.44
CA ARG A 477 23.18 30.60 11.38
C ARG A 477 21.74 30.06 11.30
N HIS A 478 20.77 30.97 11.24
CA HIS A 478 19.34 30.64 11.21
C HIS A 478 18.97 29.64 10.10
N THR A 479 19.49 29.83 8.88
CA THR A 479 19.25 28.91 7.75
C THR A 479 19.73 27.48 8.05
N THR A 480 20.86 27.34 8.74
CA THR A 480 21.40 26.04 9.16
C THR A 480 20.50 25.40 10.22
N GLN A 481 20.02 26.19 11.20
CA GLN A 481 19.08 25.69 12.21
C GLN A 481 17.75 25.25 11.58
N LEU A 482 17.23 26.00 10.60
CA LEU A 482 16.05 25.62 9.83
C LEU A 482 16.28 24.33 9.04
N LEU A 483 17.44 24.18 8.38
CA LEU A 483 17.81 22.95 7.69
C LEU A 483 17.71 21.75 8.63
N VAL A 484 18.29 21.84 9.83
CA VAL A 484 18.24 20.76 10.81
C VAL A 484 16.81 20.48 11.28
N LYS A 485 16.07 21.52 11.66
CA LYS A 485 14.69 21.39 12.18
C LYS A 485 13.75 20.78 11.13
N LEU A 486 13.78 21.30 9.91
CA LEU A 486 12.90 20.86 8.82
C LEU A 486 13.28 19.49 8.31
N THR A 487 14.58 19.17 8.23
CA THR A 487 15.04 17.81 7.88
C THR A 487 14.51 16.80 8.88
N ARG A 488 14.70 17.04 10.18
CA ARG A 488 14.20 16.15 11.25
C ARG A 488 12.69 15.99 11.19
N THR A 489 11.96 17.08 10.99
CA THR A 489 10.50 17.05 10.85
C THR A 489 10.06 16.23 9.65
N LEU A 490 10.76 16.36 8.51
CA LEU A 490 10.43 15.66 7.27
C LEU A 490 10.77 14.17 7.31
N LEU A 491 11.64 13.71 8.22
CA LEU A 491 11.91 12.29 8.38
C LEU A 491 10.61 11.52 8.60
N THR A 492 10.51 10.33 8.02
CA THR A 492 9.32 9.45 8.08
C THR A 492 8.07 9.96 7.36
N PHE A 493 8.04 11.19 6.84
CA PHE A 493 6.96 11.63 5.96
C PHE A 493 6.92 10.73 4.72
N PRO A 494 5.74 10.31 4.24
CA PRO A 494 5.64 9.54 3.02
C PRO A 494 6.00 10.44 1.84
N ARG A 495 6.87 9.93 0.96
CA ARG A 495 7.39 10.66 -0.21
C ARG A 495 6.71 10.23 -1.49
N HIS A 496 6.51 8.92 -1.65
CA HIS A 496 5.77 8.33 -2.77
C HIS A 496 5.38 6.90 -2.41
N ARG A 497 4.41 6.37 -3.15
CA ARG A 497 3.96 4.98 -3.03
C ARG A 497 4.72 4.07 -3.98
N SER A 498 5.19 2.94 -3.48
CA SER A 498 5.72 1.82 -4.25
C SER A 498 4.80 0.60 -4.11
N GLN A 499 5.04 -0.45 -4.89
CA GLN A 499 4.40 -1.74 -4.70
C GLN A 499 5.23 -2.58 -3.72
N HIS A 500 4.58 -3.29 -2.81
CA HIS A 500 5.25 -4.25 -1.96
C HIS A 500 5.83 -5.40 -2.80
N VAL A 501 6.89 -6.02 -2.29
CA VAL A 501 7.64 -7.04 -3.02
C VAL A 501 6.86 -8.33 -3.23
N GLY A 502 5.76 -8.59 -2.52
CA GLY A 502 5.01 -9.84 -2.71
C GLY A 502 3.69 -9.97 -1.98
N GLY A 503 3.33 -9.03 -1.11
CA GLY A 503 2.15 -9.15 -0.27
C GLY A 503 0.87 -8.85 -1.01
N PHE A 504 -0.03 -9.83 -1.04
CA PHE A 504 -1.34 -9.76 -1.69
C PHE A 504 -2.45 -9.65 -0.66
N VAL A 505 -3.42 -8.80 -0.96
CA VAL A 505 -4.75 -8.83 -0.35
C VAL A 505 -5.71 -9.43 -1.37
N ILE A 506 -6.56 -10.35 -0.91
CA ILE A 506 -7.50 -11.10 -1.76
C ILE A 506 -8.86 -11.11 -1.07
N THR A 507 -9.85 -10.46 -1.67
CA THR A 507 -11.19 -10.32 -1.10
C THR A 507 -12.21 -11.18 -1.83
N ARG A 508 -13.26 -11.59 -1.11
CA ARG A 508 -14.45 -12.22 -1.71
C ARG A 508 -15.19 -11.26 -2.64
N GLY A 509 -15.48 -10.06 -2.14
CA GLY A 509 -16.11 -8.97 -2.88
C GLY A 509 -15.11 -8.09 -3.64
N PRO A 510 -15.56 -7.00 -4.27
CA PRO A 510 -14.68 -6.05 -4.96
C PRO A 510 -13.68 -5.42 -3.99
N LEU A 511 -12.38 -5.59 -4.26
CA LEU A 511 -11.30 -5.05 -3.45
C LEU A 511 -11.34 -3.51 -3.43
N CYS A 512 -11.83 -2.89 -4.50
CA CYS A 512 -11.95 -1.43 -4.61
C CYS A 512 -12.99 -0.82 -3.65
N GLU A 513 -13.85 -1.63 -3.04
CA GLU A 513 -14.77 -1.20 -1.98
C GLU A 513 -14.18 -1.37 -0.57
N LEU A 514 -13.01 -2.00 -0.45
CA LEU A 514 -12.23 -2.09 0.78
C LEU A 514 -11.20 -0.95 0.85
N VAL A 515 -10.49 -0.72 -0.25
CA VAL A 515 -9.41 0.27 -0.36
C VAL A 515 -9.25 0.67 -1.83
N PRO A 516 -8.93 1.94 -2.16
CA PRO A 516 -8.73 2.32 -3.55
C PRO A 516 -7.59 1.52 -4.19
N ILE A 517 -7.78 1.17 -5.46
CA ILE A 517 -6.80 0.41 -6.26
C ILE A 517 -6.24 1.31 -7.35
N GLU A 518 -4.95 1.15 -7.65
CA GLU A 518 -4.30 1.78 -8.80
C GLU A 518 -3.45 0.78 -9.58
N ASN A 519 -3.12 1.14 -10.83
CA ASN A 519 -2.16 0.36 -11.61
C ASN A 519 -0.76 0.49 -11.01
N ALA A 520 -0.07 -0.64 -10.84
CA ALA A 520 1.33 -0.61 -10.44
C ALA A 520 2.22 -0.18 -11.63
N ALA A 521 3.49 0.14 -11.34
CA ALA A 521 4.45 0.54 -12.37
C ALA A 521 4.76 -0.58 -13.37
N MET A 522 4.66 -1.84 -12.93
CA MET A 522 4.83 -2.98 -13.82
C MET A 522 3.51 -3.35 -14.49
N PRO A 523 3.52 -3.74 -15.77
CA PRO A 523 2.31 -4.12 -16.48
C PRO A 523 1.52 -5.20 -15.75
N ASP A 524 0.20 -5.09 -15.83
CA ASP A 524 -0.76 -6.10 -15.38
C ASP A 524 -0.65 -6.47 -13.90
N ARG A 525 -0.30 -5.46 -13.10
CA ARG A 525 -0.36 -5.49 -11.64
C ARG A 525 -1.21 -4.36 -11.11
N THR A 526 -1.94 -4.63 -10.04
CA THR A 526 -2.66 -3.62 -9.25
C THR A 526 -2.04 -3.51 -7.88
N VAL A 527 -2.11 -2.33 -7.29
CA VAL A 527 -1.65 -2.05 -5.94
C VAL A 527 -2.73 -1.30 -5.18
N ILE A 528 -2.94 -1.65 -3.91
CA ILE A 528 -3.82 -0.92 -2.99
C ILE A 528 -3.07 0.25 -2.36
N GLU A 529 -3.76 1.18 -1.72
CA GLU A 529 -3.13 2.37 -1.13
C GLU A 529 -2.42 2.12 0.20
N TRP A 530 -2.80 1.04 0.88
CA TRP A 530 -2.39 0.71 2.25
C TRP A 530 -1.16 -0.18 2.28
N ASP A 531 -0.25 0.15 3.18
CA ASP A 531 0.96 -0.64 3.43
C ASP A 531 0.70 -1.80 4.41
N LYS A 532 1.76 -2.51 4.79
CA LYS A 532 1.67 -3.63 5.72
C LYS A 532 1.11 -3.20 7.08
N ASP A 533 1.55 -2.07 7.62
CA ASP A 533 1.15 -1.65 8.96
C ASP A 533 -0.35 -1.26 8.96
N ASP A 534 -0.81 -0.64 7.87
CA ASP A 534 -2.20 -0.27 7.68
C ASP A 534 -3.13 -1.52 7.59
N ILE A 535 -2.75 -2.55 6.82
CA ILE A 535 -3.57 -3.79 6.73
C ILE A 535 -3.56 -4.58 8.04
N ASP A 536 -2.44 -4.62 8.75
CA ASP A 536 -2.30 -5.32 10.03
C ASP A 536 -3.18 -4.63 11.09
N ALA A 537 -3.22 -3.29 11.11
CA ALA A 537 -4.09 -2.51 12.00
C ALA A 537 -5.59 -2.76 11.78
N LEU A 538 -6.00 -3.13 10.57
CA LEU A 538 -7.38 -3.48 10.23
C LEU A 538 -7.69 -4.97 10.31
N GLY A 539 -6.71 -5.81 10.68
CA GLY A 539 -6.88 -7.27 10.74
C GLY A 539 -7.09 -7.93 9.37
N ILE A 540 -6.59 -7.31 8.29
CA ILE A 540 -6.70 -7.83 6.93
C ILE A 540 -5.59 -8.85 6.68
N LEU A 541 -5.94 -10.10 6.34
CA LEU A 541 -4.94 -11.13 6.07
C LEU A 541 -4.31 -10.93 4.68
N LYS A 542 -2.99 -11.05 4.64
CA LYS A 542 -2.20 -11.01 3.40
C LYS A 542 -1.52 -12.35 3.08
N VAL A 543 -1.23 -12.56 1.80
CA VAL A 543 -0.41 -13.68 1.31
C VAL A 543 0.87 -13.12 0.71
N ASP A 544 2.03 -13.50 1.26
CA ASP A 544 3.32 -13.03 0.78
C ASP A 544 3.92 -13.98 -0.27
N VAL A 545 3.92 -13.53 -1.53
CA VAL A 545 4.56 -14.19 -2.68
C VAL A 545 5.96 -13.63 -2.87
N LEU A 546 6.92 -14.17 -2.14
CA LEU A 546 8.29 -13.65 -2.07
C LEU A 546 9.20 -14.30 -3.11
N GLY A 547 10.24 -13.58 -3.52
CA GLY A 547 11.20 -14.06 -4.51
C GLY A 547 12.58 -14.27 -3.89
N LEU A 548 13.07 -15.50 -3.85
CA LEU A 548 14.37 -15.84 -3.28
C LEU A 548 15.34 -16.30 -4.37
N GLY A 549 16.41 -15.53 -4.58
CA GLY A 549 17.42 -15.82 -5.61
C GLY A 549 18.14 -17.17 -5.42
N MET A 550 18.25 -17.63 -4.16
CA MET A 550 18.85 -18.93 -3.86
C MET A 550 18.01 -20.10 -4.41
N LEU A 551 16.67 -19.99 -4.38
CA LEU A 551 15.82 -21.02 -4.99
C LEU A 551 16.02 -21.10 -6.50
N THR A 552 16.18 -19.95 -7.17
CA THR A 552 16.54 -19.91 -8.60
C THR A 552 17.90 -20.57 -8.85
N ALA A 553 18.90 -20.30 -8.01
CA ALA A 553 20.22 -20.91 -8.13
C ALA A 553 20.15 -22.44 -7.98
N ILE A 554 19.41 -22.94 -6.99
CA ILE A 554 19.17 -24.38 -6.78
C ILE A 554 18.42 -24.99 -7.97
N GLY A 555 17.37 -24.33 -8.47
CA GLY A 555 16.62 -24.78 -9.63
C GLY A 555 17.47 -24.87 -10.91
N ARG A 556 18.41 -23.93 -11.10
CA ARG A 556 19.41 -24.00 -12.17
C ARG A 556 20.38 -25.16 -11.96
N ALA A 557 20.86 -25.37 -10.74
CA ALA A 557 21.77 -26.49 -10.42
C ALA A 557 21.12 -27.85 -10.71
N PHE A 558 19.86 -28.06 -10.32
CA PHE A 558 19.15 -29.30 -10.65
C PHE A 558 19.02 -29.51 -12.16
N ARG A 559 18.67 -28.46 -12.94
CA ARG A 559 18.62 -28.54 -14.40
C ARG A 559 19.97 -28.88 -15.03
N MET A 560 21.07 -28.34 -14.49
CA MET A 560 22.43 -28.65 -14.97
C MET A 560 22.82 -30.11 -14.68
N VAL A 561 22.45 -30.64 -13.51
CA VAL A 561 22.70 -32.05 -13.15
C VAL A 561 21.91 -32.98 -14.06
N GLU A 562 20.61 -32.70 -14.28
CA GLU A 562 19.75 -33.45 -15.20
C GLU A 562 20.30 -33.43 -16.63
N GLY A 563 20.72 -32.27 -17.12
CA GLY A 563 21.30 -32.11 -18.46
C GLY A 563 22.61 -32.87 -18.67
N ARG A 564 23.33 -33.23 -17.60
CA ARG A 564 24.56 -34.04 -17.65
C ARG A 564 24.33 -35.54 -17.37
N GLY A 565 23.08 -35.97 -17.34
CA GLY A 565 22.72 -37.38 -17.07
C GLY A 565 22.78 -37.77 -15.59
N GLY A 566 22.94 -36.82 -14.68
CA GLY A 566 22.83 -37.05 -13.25
C GLY A 566 21.38 -37.27 -12.84
N MET A 567 21.12 -38.26 -11.98
CA MET A 567 19.77 -38.48 -11.45
C MET A 567 19.46 -37.47 -10.34
N THR A 568 18.54 -36.55 -10.59
CA THR A 568 17.84 -35.79 -9.54
C THR A 568 16.63 -36.59 -9.07
N LYS A 569 16.56 -36.94 -7.78
CA LYS A 569 15.37 -37.61 -7.19
C LYS A 569 14.14 -36.70 -7.10
N ALA A 570 14.28 -35.40 -7.41
CA ALA A 570 13.25 -34.38 -7.17
C ALA A 570 11.95 -34.54 -7.97
N ARG A 571 11.92 -35.37 -9.04
CA ARG A 571 10.74 -35.56 -9.92
C ARG A 571 9.91 -36.82 -9.65
N ARG A 572 10.23 -37.64 -8.64
CA ARG A 572 9.59 -38.96 -8.44
C ARG A 572 8.19 -38.96 -7.79
N GLY A 573 7.54 -37.82 -7.62
CA GLY A 573 6.20 -37.75 -7.03
C GLY A 573 5.03 -38.09 -7.97
N GLY A 574 5.25 -38.35 -9.28
CA GLY A 574 4.13 -38.35 -10.24
C GLY A 574 3.96 -39.55 -11.19
N ARG A 575 4.92 -40.48 -11.32
CA ARG A 575 4.77 -41.60 -12.29
C ARG A 575 5.51 -42.85 -11.85
N ARG A 576 4.81 -43.75 -11.17
CA ARG A 576 5.10 -45.19 -11.22
C ARG A 576 3.79 -45.98 -11.23
N GLU A 577 3.16 -45.99 -12.40
CA GLU A 577 2.28 -47.08 -12.82
C GLU A 577 2.63 -47.47 -14.26
N ALA A 578 2.40 -48.73 -14.57
CA ALA A 578 2.63 -49.43 -15.83
C ALA A 578 4.08 -49.81 -16.17
N ARG A 579 4.44 -51.04 -15.76
CA ARG A 579 4.58 -52.20 -16.68
C ARG A 579 5.15 -53.41 -15.92
N ARG A 580 4.25 -54.25 -15.41
CA ARG A 580 4.47 -55.70 -15.24
C ARG A 580 3.71 -56.40 -16.38
N HIS A 581 4.18 -57.59 -16.76
CA HIS A 581 3.87 -58.41 -17.96
C HIS A 581 4.84 -58.09 -19.11
N GLY A 582 5.59 -59.02 -19.70
CA GLY A 582 5.58 -60.48 -19.67
C GLY A 582 5.92 -60.96 -21.09
N GLY A 583 6.86 -61.91 -21.23
CA GLY A 583 6.88 -62.81 -22.39
C GLY A 583 7.73 -62.44 -23.63
N THR A 584 8.71 -63.32 -23.87
CA THR A 584 9.06 -63.98 -25.15
C THR A 584 9.97 -63.32 -26.21
N LYS A 585 11.01 -64.12 -26.54
CA LYS A 585 11.97 -64.08 -27.65
C LYS A 585 11.32 -63.98 -29.04
N ALA A 586 11.98 -63.29 -30.00
CA ALA A 586 12.43 -63.87 -31.28
C ALA A 586 13.02 -62.83 -32.28
N ARG A 587 14.29 -63.05 -32.64
CA ARG A 587 14.92 -63.16 -33.99
C ARG A 587 14.47 -62.32 -35.22
N ARG A 588 15.54 -61.99 -36.00
CA ARG A 588 15.65 -61.67 -37.45
C ARG A 588 15.23 -60.24 -37.80
N GLY A 589 16.04 -59.41 -38.45
CA GLY A 589 16.88 -59.54 -39.65
C GLY A 589 16.53 -58.28 -40.46
N GLY A 590 17.35 -57.55 -41.19
CA GLY A 590 18.65 -57.72 -41.82
C GLY A 590 18.61 -56.76 -43.04
N ARG A 591 19.78 -56.22 -43.44
CA ARG A 591 20.04 -55.52 -44.73
C ARG A 591 19.37 -54.13 -44.87
N ARG A 592 19.90 -53.15 -45.59
CA ARG A 592 21.15 -52.94 -46.35
C ARG A 592 21.21 -51.43 -46.65
N GLU A 593 22.39 -50.85 -46.52
CA GLU A 593 23.07 -50.03 -47.55
C GLU A 593 22.24 -49.06 -48.42
N ALA A 594 22.57 -47.77 -48.34
CA ALA A 594 22.91 -46.99 -49.53
C ALA A 594 23.75 -45.77 -49.13
N ARG A 595 25.03 -45.83 -49.49
CA ARG A 595 25.95 -44.71 -49.60
C ARG A 595 25.45 -43.76 -50.69
N ARG A 596 25.59 -42.45 -50.52
CA ARG A 596 26.14 -41.60 -51.60
C ARG A 596 27.11 -40.56 -51.04
N HIS A 597 28.24 -40.54 -51.74
CA HIS A 597 29.45 -39.76 -51.55
C HIS A 597 29.34 -38.35 -52.15
N GLY A 598 30.19 -37.48 -51.61
CA GLY A 598 30.77 -36.28 -52.22
C GLY A 598 31.38 -35.46 -51.10
N GLY A 599 32.65 -35.62 -50.71
CA GLY A 599 33.84 -35.33 -51.52
C GLY A 599 33.94 -33.80 -51.62
N THR A 600 34.84 -33.09 -50.95
CA THR A 600 36.31 -33.18 -50.96
C THR A 600 36.87 -32.39 -49.76
N ARG A 601 37.84 -32.94 -48.98
CA ARG A 601 39.31 -32.63 -49.00
C ARG A 601 39.60 -31.13 -48.94
N ARG A 602 40.52 -30.56 -48.15
CA ARG A 602 41.71 -30.87 -47.31
C ARG A 602 41.98 -29.50 -46.62
N GLY A 603 42.64 -29.31 -45.49
CA GLY A 603 43.49 -30.12 -44.63
C GLY A 603 44.29 -29.17 -43.72
N ARG A 604 45.01 -29.77 -42.76
CA ARG A 604 46.17 -29.25 -42.00
C ARG A 604 45.94 -28.21 -40.89
N ARG A 605 45.98 -28.75 -39.66
CA ARG A 605 46.89 -28.43 -38.54
C ARG A 605 47.61 -27.07 -38.58
N GLY A 606 47.46 -26.33 -37.49
CA GLY A 606 48.43 -25.36 -36.98
C GLY A 606 48.01 -24.94 -35.58
N GLY A 607 48.71 -25.42 -34.55
CA GLY A 607 48.56 -24.91 -33.18
C GLY A 607 49.37 -23.63 -33.03
N ILE A 608 48.86 -22.65 -32.29
CA ILE A 608 49.62 -21.52 -31.75
C ILE A 608 49.08 -21.15 -30.36
N THR A 609 50.00 -21.14 -29.42
CA THR A 609 49.99 -20.52 -28.08
C THR A 609 49.97 -18.99 -28.13
N VAL A 610 49.18 -18.34 -27.26
CA VAL A 610 49.36 -16.93 -26.83
C VAL A 610 48.91 -16.87 -25.36
N ARG A 611 49.80 -16.79 -24.37
CA ARG A 611 50.53 -15.63 -23.79
C ARG A 611 49.68 -14.68 -22.93
N ASP A 612 50.24 -14.46 -21.74
CA ASP A 612 49.87 -13.63 -20.61
C ASP A 612 49.69 -12.13 -20.90
N GLY A 613 48.97 -11.46 -19.98
CA GLY A 613 49.22 -10.05 -19.71
C GLY A 613 48.20 -9.32 -18.82
N TRP A 614 48.67 -8.92 -17.61
CA TRP A 614 48.23 -7.80 -16.74
C TRP A 614 46.95 -8.05 -15.89
N GLY A 615 46.95 -8.12 -14.54
CA GLY A 615 47.67 -7.33 -13.50
C GLY A 615 46.88 -6.05 -13.21
N GLY A 616 46.35 -5.70 -12.03
CA GLY A 616 46.33 -6.25 -10.67
C GLY A 616 45.51 -5.30 -9.77
N THR A 617 45.40 -5.65 -8.47
CA THR A 617 44.84 -4.89 -7.32
C THR A 617 43.34 -5.00 -7.01
N GLU A 618 42.93 -6.18 -6.53
CA GLU A 618 41.78 -6.31 -5.61
C GLU A 618 42.18 -5.85 -4.19
N ARG A 619 41.55 -4.77 -3.69
CA ARG A 619 41.51 -4.49 -2.25
C ARG A 619 40.36 -5.27 -1.63
N ARG A 620 40.71 -6.17 -0.72
CA ARG A 620 39.80 -6.88 0.19
C ARG A 620 38.97 -5.89 1.01
N ALA A 621 37.66 -5.89 0.80
CA ALA A 621 36.70 -5.41 1.80
C ALA A 621 36.14 -6.64 2.55
N MET A 622 36.77 -6.96 3.69
CA MET A 622 36.19 -7.89 4.67
C MET A 622 34.94 -7.25 5.27
N CYS A 623 33.76 -7.69 4.84
CA CYS A 623 32.51 -7.38 5.52
C CYS A 623 32.42 -8.27 6.76
N ARG A 624 32.80 -7.73 7.94
CA ARG A 624 32.57 -8.37 9.24
C ARG A 624 31.11 -8.11 9.66
N CYS A 625 30.22 -9.06 9.42
CA CYS A 625 28.94 -9.13 10.14
C CYS A 625 29.22 -9.53 11.60
N ARG A 626 29.26 -8.54 12.51
CA ARG A 626 29.13 -8.79 13.95
C ARG A 626 27.65 -8.85 14.30
N LEU A 627 27.16 -10.08 14.49
CA LEU A 627 25.92 -10.35 15.22
C LEU A 627 26.15 -10.01 16.70
N MET A 628 25.50 -8.95 17.20
CA MET A 628 25.33 -8.74 18.64
C MET A 628 24.10 -9.55 19.08
N TRP A 629 24.33 -10.58 19.87
CA TRP A 629 23.33 -11.19 20.73
C TRP A 629 23.26 -10.42 22.05
N PRO A 630 22.08 -10.07 22.57
CA PRO A 630 21.95 -9.66 23.96
C PRO A 630 22.17 -10.88 24.85
N ARG A 631 23.09 -10.77 25.82
CA ARG A 631 23.17 -11.71 26.95
C ARG A 631 22.13 -11.28 27.98
N VAL A 632 21.49 -12.31 28.56
CA VAL A 632 20.67 -12.27 29.79
C VAL A 632 21.33 -11.47 30.89
#